data_AF-A0A3G6UTJ6-F1
#
_entry.id   AF-A0A3G6UTJ6-F1
#
_cell.length_a   1.000
_cell.length_b   1.000
_cell.length_c   1.000
_cell.angle_alpha   90.00
_cell.angle_beta   90.00
_cell.angle_gamma   90.00
#
_symmetry.space_group_name_H-M   'P 1'
#
loop_
_entity.id
_entity.type
_entity.pdbx_description
1 polymer ?
#
loop_
_entity_poly.entity_id
_entity_poly.type
_entity_poly.pdbx_seq_one_letter_code
_entity_poly.pdbx_strand_id
1 'polypeptide(L)'
;MVINKRPNGFIYPFTVMLILLFLMTALHLAQMLIIEKKYYEDTKNFYLLQHLISTGASQSFKKAVTGEEGELIMEDTAGTIRFSIARASADRRTVDLEFRLKKEPVFHASYDLNIRTIQISNWNEW
;
A
#
# COMPACT_ATOMS: atom_id res chain seq x y z
N MET A 1 -0.67 -7.70 72.19
CA MET A 1 0.10 -7.27 71.01
C MET A 1 0.58 -8.50 70.27
N VAL A 2 -0.10 -8.90 69.19
CA VAL A 2 0.40 -9.94 68.29
C VAL A 2 0.19 -9.44 66.87
N ILE A 3 1.20 -8.75 66.35
CA ILE A 3 1.27 -8.38 64.94
C ILE A 3 1.67 -9.67 64.22
N ASN A 4 0.70 -10.28 63.54
CA ASN A 4 0.90 -11.47 62.75
C ASN A 4 1.76 -11.08 61.52
N LYS A 5 3.09 -11.14 61.67
CA LYS A 5 4.03 -10.93 60.57
C LYS A 5 3.92 -12.13 59.63
N ARG A 6 3.36 -11.91 58.43
CA ARG A 6 3.40 -12.89 57.34
C ARG A 6 4.86 -13.30 57.11
N PRO A 7 5.22 -14.60 57.16
CA PRO A 7 6.58 -15.01 56.89
C PRO A 7 6.83 -14.85 55.38
N ASN A 8 7.71 -13.91 55.05
CA ASN A 8 8.56 -13.82 53.86
C ASN A 8 7.99 -14.46 52.58
N GLY A 9 7.51 -13.61 51.66
CA GLY A 9 7.26 -13.99 50.27
C GLY A 9 8.55 -14.38 49.57
N PHE A 10 8.99 -15.62 49.76
CA PHE A 10 10.11 -16.20 49.03
C PHE A 10 9.57 -16.74 47.71
N ILE A 11 9.69 -15.96 46.65
CA ILE A 11 9.34 -16.43 45.31
C ILE A 11 10.41 -17.46 44.92
N TYR A 12 10.02 -18.72 44.80
CA TYR A 12 10.94 -19.77 44.38
C TYR A 12 11.53 -19.41 43.01
N PRO A 13 12.86 -19.50 42.80
CA PRO A 13 13.49 -19.17 41.52
C PRO A 13 12.84 -19.89 40.32
N PHE A 14 12.33 -21.10 40.56
CA PHE A 14 11.58 -21.88 39.57
C PHE A 14 10.26 -21.23 39.16
N THR A 15 9.50 -20.62 40.08
CA THR A 15 8.25 -19.93 39.73
C THR A 15 8.52 -18.65 38.95
N VAL A 16 9.63 -17.94 39.25
CA VAL A 16 10.08 -16.79 38.43
C VAL A 16 10.45 -17.23 37.02
N MET A 17 11.21 -18.32 36.86
CA MET A 17 11.56 -18.86 35.54
C MET A 17 10.32 -19.25 34.73
N LEU A 18 9.34 -19.93 35.36
CA LEU A 18 8.09 -20.28 34.69
C LEU A 18 7.31 -19.03 34.26
N ILE A 19 7.18 -18.03 35.13
CA ILE A 19 6.51 -16.76 34.78
C ILE A 19 7.22 -16.07 33.61
N LEU A 20 8.55 -16.00 33.63
CA LEU A 20 9.34 -15.42 32.55
C LEU A 20 9.18 -16.19 31.23
N LEU A 21 9.15 -17.52 31.29
CA LEU A 21 8.92 -18.37 30.12
C LEU A 21 7.54 -18.08 29.51
N PHE A 22 6.49 -18.06 30.33
CA PHE A 22 5.14 -17.75 29.85
C PHE A 22 5.06 -16.33 29.29
N LEU A 23 5.70 -15.36 29.93
CA LEU A 23 5.74 -13.98 29.45
C LEU A 23 6.44 -13.88 28.09
N MET A 24 7.59 -14.54 27.92
CA MET A 24 8.30 -14.60 26.64
C MET A 24 7.45 -15.25 25.55
N THR A 25 6.79 -16.37 25.84
CA THR A 25 5.91 -17.02 24.86
C THR A 25 4.72 -16.14 24.48
N ALA A 26 4.12 -15.44 25.45
CA ALA A 26 3.00 -14.54 25.20
C ALA A 26 3.43 -13.34 24.35
N LEU A 27 4.59 -12.75 24.64
CA LEU A 27 5.18 -11.66 23.85
C LEU A 27 5.49 -12.11 22.42
N HIS A 28 6.07 -13.30 22.26
CA HIS A 28 6.39 -13.84 20.93
C HIS A 28 5.12 -14.07 20.09
N LEU A 29 4.08 -14.67 20.68
CA LEU A 29 2.79 -14.87 20.01
C LEU A 29 2.13 -13.53 19.66
N ALA A 30 2.15 -12.56 20.56
CA ALA A 30 1.62 -11.22 20.31
C ALA A 30 2.35 -10.53 19.14
N GLN A 31 3.69 -10.62 19.10
CA GLN A 31 4.48 -10.07 18.01
C GLN A 31 4.17 -10.75 16.67
N MET A 32 4.06 -12.09 16.65
CA MET A 32 3.66 -12.82 15.46
C MET A 32 2.31 -12.34 14.92
N LEU A 33 1.30 -12.20 15.78
CA LEU A 33 -0.02 -11.70 15.38
C LEU A 33 0.01 -10.27 14.85
N ILE A 34 0.83 -9.40 15.46
CA ILE A 34 0.99 -8.02 14.98
C ILE A 34 1.63 -8.01 13.59
N ILE A 35 2.68 -8.80 13.39
CA ILE A 35 3.38 -8.90 12.10
C ILE A 35 2.45 -9.46 11.02
N GLU A 36 1.72 -10.55 11.33
CA GLU A 36 0.80 -11.18 10.39
C GLU A 36 -0.32 -10.21 9.99
N LYS A 37 -0.90 -9.49 10.95
CA LYS A 37 -1.90 -8.47 10.67
C LYS A 37 -1.35 -7.37 9.76
N LYS A 38 -0.16 -6.87 10.07
CA LYS A 38 0.49 -5.85 9.24
C LYS A 38 0.74 -6.36 7.83
N TYR A 39 1.29 -7.57 7.69
CA TYR A 39 1.56 -8.17 6.40
C TYR A 39 0.29 -8.34 5.57
N TYR A 40 -0.83 -8.73 6.20
CA TYR A 40 -2.12 -8.83 5.54
C TYR A 40 -2.62 -7.48 5.03
N GLU A 41 -2.53 -6.43 5.85
CA GLU A 41 -2.90 -5.07 5.46
C GLU A 41 -2.01 -4.55 4.31
N ASP A 42 -0.69 -4.70 4.41
CA ASP A 42 0.27 -4.32 3.36
C ASP A 42 -0.01 -5.06 2.05
N THR A 43 -0.25 -6.38 2.12
CA THR A 43 -0.57 -7.21 0.96
C THR A 43 -1.87 -6.79 0.31
N LYS A 44 -2.90 -6.51 1.11
CA LYS A 44 -4.19 -6.03 0.60
C LYS A 44 -4.01 -4.68 -0.11
N ASN A 45 -3.28 -3.74 0.47
CA ASN A 45 -3.04 -2.43 -0.12
C ASN A 45 -2.24 -2.54 -1.42
N PHE A 46 -1.25 -3.44 -1.47
CA PHE A 46 -0.51 -3.74 -2.69
C PHE A 46 -1.41 -4.22 -3.84
N TYR A 47 -2.32 -5.16 -3.57
CA TYR A 47 -3.26 -5.65 -4.60
C TYR A 47 -4.25 -4.58 -5.05
N LEU A 48 -4.74 -3.75 -4.12
CA LEU A 48 -5.62 -2.63 -4.46
C LEU A 48 -4.90 -1.58 -5.31
N LEU A 49 -3.63 -1.29 -5.01
CA LEU A 49 -2.81 -0.40 -5.81
C LEU A 49 -2.58 -0.95 -7.22
N GLN A 50 -2.20 -2.24 -7.33
CA GLN A 50 -2.04 -2.87 -8.64
C GLN A 50 -3.33 -2.86 -9.46
N HIS A 51 -4.48 -3.05 -8.82
CA HIS A 51 -5.77 -2.92 -9.47
C HIS A 51 -5.99 -1.51 -10.04
N LEU A 52 -5.76 -0.47 -9.22
CA LEU A 52 -5.87 0.93 -9.65
C LEU A 52 -4.90 1.24 -10.80
N ILE A 53 -3.64 0.80 -10.72
CA ILE A 53 -2.65 0.99 -11.78
C ILE A 53 -3.10 0.33 -13.07
N SER A 54 -3.50 -0.94 -13.02
CA SER A 54 -3.98 -1.67 -14.20
C SER A 54 -5.20 -1.00 -14.83
N THR A 55 -6.17 -0.57 -14.01
CA THR A 55 -7.39 0.09 -14.49
C THR A 55 -7.07 1.45 -15.09
N GLY A 56 -6.26 2.27 -14.41
CA GLY A 56 -5.92 3.61 -14.86
C GLY A 56 -5.05 3.60 -16.11
N ALA A 57 -4.03 2.76 -16.17
CA ALA A 57 -3.18 2.63 -17.36
C ALA A 57 -3.99 2.15 -18.58
N SER A 58 -4.92 1.21 -18.40
CA SER A 58 -5.80 0.74 -19.48
C SER A 58 -6.73 1.85 -19.99
N GLN A 59 -7.37 2.59 -19.08
CA GLN A 59 -8.27 3.69 -19.44
C GLN A 59 -7.53 4.87 -20.06
N SER A 60 -6.40 5.27 -19.49
CA SER A 60 -5.58 6.37 -20.00
C SER A 60 -5.02 6.04 -21.37
N PHE A 61 -4.58 4.80 -21.59
CA PHE A 61 -4.12 4.34 -22.89
C PHE A 61 -5.25 4.39 -23.93
N LYS A 62 -6.43 3.86 -23.60
CA LYS A 62 -7.59 3.90 -24.51
C LYS A 62 -7.95 5.33 -24.90
N LYS A 63 -7.98 6.25 -23.94
CA LYS A 63 -8.31 7.67 -24.17
C LYS A 63 -7.22 8.42 -24.94
N ALA A 64 -5.96 8.11 -24.68
CA ALA A 64 -4.84 8.69 -25.41
C ALA A 64 -4.82 8.23 -26.88
N VAL A 65 -5.21 6.98 -27.17
CA VAL A 65 -5.37 6.47 -28.53
C VAL A 65 -6.56 7.13 -29.24
N THR A 66 -7.68 7.37 -28.55
CA THR A 66 -8.84 8.07 -29.14
C THR A 66 -8.64 9.57 -29.31
N GLY A 67 -7.51 10.11 -28.84
CA GLY A 67 -7.14 11.52 -29.00
C GLY A 67 -7.85 12.46 -28.02
N GLU A 68 -8.38 11.93 -26.91
CA GLU A 68 -8.85 12.77 -25.82
C GLU A 68 -7.67 13.47 -25.14
N GLU A 69 -7.84 14.74 -24.82
CA GLU A 69 -6.83 15.59 -24.18
C GLU A 69 -7.41 16.20 -22.91
N GLY A 70 -6.53 16.53 -21.97
CA GLY A 70 -6.88 17.11 -20.69
C GLY A 70 -6.89 16.11 -19.55
N GLU A 71 -7.45 16.56 -18.43
CA GLU A 71 -7.40 15.86 -17.17
C GLU A 71 -8.72 15.16 -16.87
N LEU A 72 -8.63 13.89 -16.48
CA LEU A 72 -9.77 13.10 -16.02
C LEU A 72 -9.49 12.53 -14.63
N ILE A 73 -10.55 12.55 -13.82
CA ILE A 73 -10.57 11.94 -12.50
C ILE A 73 -11.63 10.84 -12.53
N MET A 74 -11.21 9.63 -12.21
CA MET A 74 -12.08 8.46 -12.07
C MET A 74 -12.08 8.02 -10.61
N GLU A 75 -13.28 7.85 -10.06
CA GLU A 75 -13.45 7.21 -8.77
C GLU A 75 -13.65 5.71 -8.95
N ASP A 76 -12.89 4.95 -8.20
CA ASP A 76 -13.02 3.51 -8.08
C ASP A 76 -13.33 3.14 -6.62
N THR A 77 -13.86 1.95 -6.41
CA THR A 77 -14.10 1.35 -5.12
C THR A 77 -12.85 1.36 -4.21
N ALA A 78 -11.68 1.13 -4.82
CA ALA A 78 -10.37 1.09 -4.15
C ALA A 78 -9.74 2.47 -3.88
N GLY A 79 -10.10 3.51 -4.64
CA GLY A 79 -9.44 4.81 -4.56
C GLY A 79 -9.80 5.74 -5.71
N THR A 80 -8.91 6.69 -6.00
CA THR A 80 -9.08 7.65 -7.09
C THR A 80 -7.94 7.52 -8.06
N ILE A 81 -8.27 7.55 -9.35
CA ILE A 81 -7.31 7.55 -10.46
C ILE A 81 -7.45 8.90 -11.14
N ARG A 82 -6.37 9.64 -11.24
CA ARG A 82 -6.31 10.89 -11.99
C ARG A 82 -5.29 10.72 -13.10
N PHE A 83 -5.64 11.11 -14.31
CA PHE A 83 -4.70 11.11 -15.41
C PHE A 83 -4.86 12.34 -16.30
N SER A 84 -3.74 12.83 -16.80
CA SER A 84 -3.65 13.95 -17.71
C SER A 84 -3.05 13.48 -19.01
N ILE A 85 -3.69 13.81 -20.13
CA ILE A 85 -3.18 13.51 -21.46
C ILE A 85 -2.82 14.84 -22.14
N ALA A 86 -1.54 15.02 -22.41
CA ALA A 86 -1.00 16.19 -23.09
C ALA A 86 -0.47 15.84 -24.48
N ARG A 87 -0.65 16.76 -25.43
CA ARG A 87 -0.07 16.65 -26.77
C ARG A 87 1.39 17.10 -26.76
N ALA A 88 2.32 16.15 -26.90
CA ALA A 88 3.74 16.44 -27.08
C ALA A 88 4.09 16.74 -28.55
N SER A 89 3.48 16.03 -29.50
CA SER A 89 3.61 16.29 -30.95
C SER A 89 2.41 15.73 -31.72
N ALA A 90 2.39 15.86 -33.05
CA ALA A 90 1.31 15.30 -33.87
C ALA A 90 1.09 13.80 -33.60
N ASP A 91 2.19 13.05 -33.48
CA ASP A 91 2.18 11.60 -33.31
C ASP A 91 2.50 11.14 -31.87
N ARG A 92 2.70 12.07 -30.93
CA ARG A 92 3.09 11.75 -29.55
C ARG A 92 2.16 12.39 -28.52
N ARG A 93 1.79 11.60 -27.52
CA ARG A 93 1.05 12.04 -26.33
C ARG A 93 1.85 11.68 -25.09
N THR A 94 1.86 12.57 -24.10
CA THR A 94 2.40 12.31 -22.78
C THR A 94 1.23 12.12 -21.84
N VAL A 95 1.30 11.07 -21.03
CA VAL A 95 0.26 10.70 -20.08
C VAL A 95 0.86 10.69 -18.69
N ASP A 96 0.32 11.52 -17.81
CA ASP A 96 0.64 11.55 -16.40
C ASP A 96 -0.47 10.86 -15.62
N LEU A 97 -0.11 10.00 -14.69
CA LEU A 97 -1.01 9.21 -13.86
C LEU A 97 -0.73 9.51 -12.39
N GLU A 98 -1.80 9.68 -11.62
CA GLU A 98 -1.79 9.81 -10.18
C GLU A 98 -2.82 8.84 -9.61
N PHE A 99 -2.38 7.94 -8.73
CA PHE A 99 -3.23 6.95 -8.07
C PHE A 99 -3.24 7.23 -6.59
N ARG A 100 -4.43 7.39 -6.01
CA ARG A 100 -4.60 7.64 -4.58
C ARG A 100 -5.48 6.58 -3.96
N LEU A 101 -4.91 5.77 -3.09
CA LEU A 101 -5.69 4.94 -2.17
C LEU A 101 -6.33 5.81 -1.08
N LYS A 102 -7.51 5.43 -0.59
CA LYS A 102 -8.30 6.21 0.38
C LYS A 102 -7.55 6.62 1.66
N LYS A 103 -6.45 5.94 2.03
CA LYS A 103 -5.74 6.13 3.30
C LYS A 103 -4.21 6.08 3.22
N GLU A 104 -3.63 6.01 2.02
CA GLU A 104 -2.23 5.61 1.84
C GLU A 104 -1.61 6.26 0.57
N PRO A 105 -0.30 6.10 0.29
CA PRO A 105 0.46 7.08 -0.49
C PRO A 105 -0.06 7.27 -1.91
N VAL A 106 0.18 8.47 -2.42
CA VAL A 106 -0.07 8.82 -3.80
C VAL A 106 1.05 8.21 -4.64
N PHE A 107 0.67 7.39 -5.62
CA PHE A 107 1.60 6.81 -6.58
C PHE A 107 1.53 7.61 -7.87
N HIS A 108 2.68 7.96 -8.44
CA HIS A 108 2.74 8.68 -9.69
C HIS A 108 3.44 7.84 -10.76
N ALA A 109 2.91 7.92 -11.97
CA ALA A 109 3.56 7.34 -13.13
C ALA A 109 3.39 8.26 -14.34
N SER A 110 4.34 8.22 -15.27
CA SER A 110 4.24 8.94 -16.53
C SER A 110 4.72 8.08 -17.69
N TYR A 111 4.12 8.25 -18.85
CA TYR A 111 4.60 7.59 -20.07
C TYR A 111 4.30 8.40 -21.33
N ASP A 112 5.10 8.16 -22.37
CA ASP A 112 4.88 8.71 -23.71
C ASP A 112 4.29 7.65 -24.64
N LEU A 113 3.16 7.95 -25.26
CA LEU A 113 2.53 7.14 -26.29
C LEU A 113 2.87 7.69 -27.68
N ASN A 114 3.45 6.84 -28.53
CA ASN A 114 3.50 7.08 -29.97
C ASN A 114 2.19 6.56 -30.60
N ILE A 115 1.36 7.46 -31.11
CA ILE A 115 0.03 7.14 -31.67
C ILE A 115 0.17 6.33 -32.97
N ARG A 116 1.23 6.57 -33.76
CA ARG A 116 1.43 5.91 -35.06
C ARG A 116 1.83 4.44 -34.92
N THR A 117 2.71 4.14 -33.97
CA THR A 117 3.19 2.77 -33.72
C THR A 117 2.44 2.07 -32.58
N ILE A 118 1.60 2.81 -31.85
CA ILE A 118 0.91 2.34 -30.64
C ILE A 118 1.93 1.74 -29.65
N GLN A 119 3.00 2.49 -29.39
CA GLN A 119 4.07 2.08 -28.49
C GLN A 119 4.20 3.04 -27.32
N ILE A 120 4.30 2.45 -26.12
CA ILE A 120 4.61 3.15 -24.89
C ILE A 120 6.14 3.27 -24.78
N SER A 121 6.61 4.46 -24.45
CA SER A 121 8.01 4.79 -24.22
C SER A 121 8.14 5.63 -22.95
N ASN A 122 9.35 5.69 -22.37
CA ASN A 122 9.66 6.55 -21.22
C ASN A 122 8.74 6.32 -20.01
N TRP A 123 8.45 5.04 -19.69
CA TRP A 123 7.72 4.70 -18.48
C TRP A 123 8.56 5.09 -17.25
N ASN A 124 8.00 5.92 -16.39
CA ASN A 124 8.63 6.38 -15.16
C ASN A 124 7.65 6.30 -13.99
N GLU A 125 8.11 5.87 -12.82
CA GLU A 125 7.33 5.71 -11.59
C GLU A 125 8.06 6.41 -10.44
N TRP A 126 7.34 7.15 -9.58
CA TRP A 126 7.91 7.81 -8.40
C TRP A 126 6.91 8.00 -7.25
#